data_AF-A0A9P5U5J4-F1
#
_entry.id   AF-A0A9P5U5J4-F1
#
_cell.length_a   1.000
_cell.length_b   1.000
_cell.length_c   1.000
_cell.angle_alpha   90.00
_cell.angle_beta   90.00
_cell.angle_gamma   90.00
#
_symmetry.space_group_name_H-M   'P 1'
#
loop_
_entity.id
_entity.type
_entity.pdbx_description
1 polymer ?
#
loop_
_entity_poly.entity_id
_entity_poly.type
_entity_poly.pdbx_seq_one_letter_code
_entity_poly.pdbx_strand_id
1 'polypeptide(L)'
;LGHANYQAIYDMSQKDMVKGMPIDLSSAPPKCQSCVLGKQTKTPVPKKREEGHRATRRLEKVWVDLSGPEARNSACHRSRTGNNYIMNIVDDYTSYPWTIPLVNKDD
;
A
#
# COMPACT_ATOMS: atom_id res chain seq x y z
N LEU A 1 32.67 -1.66 4.26
CA LEU A 1 31.77 -0.47 4.30
C LEU A 1 30.32 -0.96 4.36
N GLY A 2 29.66 -0.85 5.51
CA GLY A 2 28.34 -1.46 5.79
C GLY A 2 27.16 -0.78 5.10
N HIS A 3 27.09 -0.87 3.76
CA HIS A 3 25.96 -0.34 2.98
C HIS A 3 25.61 1.13 3.29
N ALA A 4 26.59 1.96 3.62
CA ALA A 4 26.38 3.39 3.86
C ALA A 4 25.92 4.10 2.57
N ASN A 5 25.24 5.24 2.71
CA ASN A 5 24.81 6.04 1.56
C ASN A 5 26.04 6.48 0.75
N TYR A 6 26.01 6.31 -0.57
CA TYR A 6 27.10 6.72 -1.47
C TYR A 6 27.46 8.20 -1.29
N GLN A 7 26.48 9.09 -1.20
CA GLN A 7 26.71 10.52 -1.01
C GLN A 7 27.47 10.79 0.30
N ALA A 8 27.15 10.07 1.37
CA ALA A 8 27.87 10.22 2.63
C ALA A 8 29.34 9.78 2.50
N ILE A 9 29.61 8.68 1.79
CA ILE A 9 30.99 8.23 1.51
C ILE A 9 31.72 9.25 0.62
N TYR A 10 31.05 9.76 -0.42
CA TYR A 10 31.58 10.78 -1.32
C TYR A 10 31.96 12.05 -0.55
N ASP A 11 31.08 12.55 0.31
CA ASP A 11 31.31 13.76 1.09
C ASP A 11 32.45 13.58 2.11
N MET A 12 32.53 12.42 2.77
CA MET A 12 33.65 12.09 3.66
C MET A 12 34.98 12.07 2.91
N SER A 13 34.96 11.58 1.67
CA SER A 13 36.12 11.55 0.78
C SER A 13 36.58 12.93 0.37
N GLN A 14 35.65 13.77 -0.10
CA GLN A 14 35.93 15.11 -0.63
C GLN A 14 36.38 16.09 0.46
N LYS A 15 35.94 15.87 1.71
CA LYS A 15 36.25 16.74 2.84
C LYS A 15 37.44 16.23 3.68
N ASP A 16 38.20 15.26 3.18
CA ASP A 16 39.34 14.63 3.86
C ASP A 16 39.02 14.20 5.32
N MET A 17 37.79 13.75 5.56
CA MET A 17 37.31 13.43 6.91
C MET A 17 37.86 12.10 7.43
N VAL A 18 38.44 11.26 6.56
CA VAL A 18 38.93 9.92 6.89
C VAL A 18 40.30 9.70 6.26
N LYS A 19 41.29 9.33 7.08
CA LYS A 19 42.65 9.01 6.60
C LYS A 19 42.68 7.62 5.95
N GLY A 20 43.36 7.50 4.82
CA GLY A 20 43.65 6.21 4.17
C GLY A 20 42.50 5.62 3.36
N MET A 21 41.46 6.40 3.04
CA MET A 21 40.42 5.94 2.14
C MET A 21 40.93 5.97 0.68
N PRO A 22 40.88 4.87 -0.09
CA PRO A 22 41.20 4.91 -1.51
C PRO A 22 40.12 5.69 -2.26
N ILE A 23 40.50 6.79 -2.90
CA ILE A 23 39.59 7.75 -3.53
C ILE A 23 39.66 7.59 -5.04
N ASP A 24 38.82 6.72 -5.60
CA ASP A 24 38.44 6.81 -7.02
C ASP A 24 36.97 7.22 -7.09
N LEU A 25 36.75 8.50 -7.38
CA LEU A 25 35.42 9.12 -7.51
C LEU A 25 35.11 9.48 -8.96
N SER A 26 35.89 8.96 -9.92
CA SER A 26 35.69 9.23 -11.34
C SER A 26 34.35 8.69 -11.85
N SER A 27 33.77 7.72 -11.14
CA SER A 27 32.49 7.10 -11.48
C SER A 27 31.65 6.83 -10.22
N ALA A 28 30.33 6.82 -10.41
CA ALA A 28 29.41 6.37 -9.38
C ALA A 28 29.52 4.85 -9.17
N PRO A 29 29.43 4.35 -7.93
CA PRO A 29 29.50 2.93 -7.66
C PRO A 29 28.32 2.20 -8.32
N PRO A 30 28.48 0.91 -8.64
CA PRO A 30 27.39 0.09 -9.12
C PRO A 30 26.24 0.05 -8.11
N LYS A 31 25.01 -0.09 -8.62
CA LYS A 31 23.83 -0.24 -7.76
C LYS A 31 23.99 -1.47 -6.87
N CYS A 32 23.91 -1.27 -5.56
CA CYS A 32 23.98 -2.36 -4.60
C CYS A 32 22.60 -2.98 -4.38
N GLN A 33 22.42 -4.25 -4.78
CA GLN A 33 21.14 -4.96 -4.65
C GLN A 33 20.65 -5.03 -3.20
N SER A 34 21.52 -5.34 -2.24
CA SER A 34 21.14 -5.39 -0.82
C SER A 34 20.68 -4.04 -0.28
N CYS A 35 21.32 -2.93 -0.71
CA CYS A 35 20.86 -1.58 -0.37
C CYS A 35 19.48 -1.30 -0.97
N VAL A 36 19.25 -1.69 -2.23
CA VAL A 36 17.95 -1.49 -2.89
C VAL A 36 16.88 -2.25 -2.12
N LEU A 37 17.06 -3.54 -1.86
CA LEU A 37 16.08 -4.35 -1.14
C LEU A 37 15.86 -3.87 0.31
N GLY A 38 16.92 -3.44 1.00
CA GLY A 38 16.83 -3.01 2.39
C GLY A 38 16.37 -1.57 2.60
N LYS A 39 16.48 -0.70 1.58
CA LYS A 39 16.17 0.74 1.69
C LYS A 39 15.13 1.22 0.66
N GLN A 40 14.53 0.30 -0.11
CA GLN A 40 13.45 0.64 -1.03
C GLN A 40 12.30 1.27 -0.26
N THR A 41 11.96 2.49 -0.62
CA THR A 41 10.77 3.18 -0.11
C THR A 41 9.58 2.86 -1.00
N LYS A 42 8.37 2.95 -0.43
CA LYS A 42 7.13 2.84 -1.21
C LYS A 42 6.99 4.08 -2.10
N THR A 43 6.62 3.88 -3.36
CA THR A 43 6.15 4.98 -4.22
C THR A 43 4.95 5.66 -3.54
N PRO A 44 4.84 7.00 -3.57
CA PRO A 44 3.68 7.69 -3.04
C PRO A 44 2.38 7.18 -3.67
N VAL A 45 1.34 7.03 -2.86
CA VAL A 45 0.02 6.66 -3.36
C VAL A 45 -0.54 7.84 -4.18
N PRO A 46 -0.96 7.62 -5.44
CA PRO A 46 -1.56 8.68 -6.26
C PRO A 46 -2.77 9.32 -5.57
N LYS A 47 -2.87 10.65 -5.63
CA LYS A 47 -4.00 11.40 -5.05
C LYS A 47 -5.29 11.25 -5.85
N LYS A 48 -5.15 10.90 -7.13
CA LYS A 48 -6.27 10.66 -8.04
C LYS A 48 -6.13 9.24 -8.56
N ARG A 49 -7.27 8.62 -8.86
CA ARG A 49 -7.30 7.35 -9.58
C ARG A 49 -6.77 7.61 -10.99
N GLU A 50 -5.58 7.10 -11.28
CA GLU A 50 -4.95 7.20 -12.61
C GLU A 50 -5.37 6.04 -13.51
N GLU A 51 -5.75 4.90 -12.92
CA GLU A 51 -6.11 3.68 -13.64
C GLU A 51 -7.62 3.40 -13.61
N GLY A 52 -8.21 3.21 -14.79
CA GLY A 52 -9.61 2.86 -15.00
C GLY A 52 -10.55 4.07 -15.11
N HIS A 53 -11.62 3.91 -15.89
CA HIS A 53 -12.62 4.96 -16.10
C HIS A 53 -13.54 5.09 -14.88
N ARG A 54 -13.69 6.31 -14.36
CA ARG A 54 -14.75 6.63 -13.39
C ARG A 54 -16.09 6.70 -14.12
N ALA A 55 -17.15 6.23 -13.48
CA ALA A 55 -18.51 6.42 -13.95
C ALA A 55 -18.81 7.91 -14.21
N THR A 56 -19.62 8.17 -15.23
CA THR A 56 -20.05 9.50 -15.67
C THR A 56 -21.48 9.83 -15.26
N ARG A 57 -22.28 8.81 -14.96
CA ARG A 57 -23.66 8.94 -14.44
C ARG A 57 -23.89 8.07 -13.21
N ARG A 58 -24.88 8.45 -12.40
CA ARG A 58 -25.32 7.69 -11.22
C ARG A 58 -25.67 6.25 -11.60
N LEU A 59 -25.20 5.29 -10.80
CA LEU A 59 -25.46 3.85 -10.97
C LEU A 59 -24.95 3.25 -12.29
N GLU A 60 -24.03 3.92 -12.99
CA GLU A 60 -23.38 3.36 -14.18
C GLU A 60 -22.49 2.17 -13.83
N LYS A 61 -21.81 2.24 -12.69
CA LYS A 61 -20.90 1.22 -12.19
C LYS A 61 -20.94 1.21 -10.67
N VAL A 62 -21.10 0.02 -10.11
CA VAL A 62 -21.21 -0.20 -8.68
C VAL A 62 -20.20 -1.27 -8.28
N TRP A 63 -19.48 -1.01 -7.20
CA TRP A 63 -18.56 -1.97 -6.59
C TRP A 63 -19.31 -2.70 -5.48
N VAL A 64 -19.24 -4.03 -5.48
CA VAL A 64 -19.83 -4.86 -4.43
C VAL A 64 -18.71 -5.66 -3.80
N ASP A 65 -18.58 -5.57 -2.49
CA ASP A 65 -17.67 -6.37 -1.68
C ASP A 65 -18.45 -7.06 -0.56
N LEU A 66 -18.02 -8.26 -0.21
CA LEU A 66 -18.64 -9.05 0.85
C LEU A 66 -17.61 -9.35 1.93
N SER A 67 -17.84 -8.80 3.12
CA SER A 67 -17.02 -9.06 4.31
C SER A 67 -17.66 -10.16 5.17
N GLY A 68 -16.90 -11.19 5.53
CA GLY A 68 -17.33 -12.28 6.43
C GLY A 68 -16.92 -13.69 5.98
N PRO A 69 -17.23 -14.74 6.76
CA PRO A 69 -17.96 -14.70 8.02
C PRO A 69 -17.07 -14.17 9.14
N GLU A 70 -17.60 -13.27 9.97
CA GLU A 70 -16.87 -12.89 11.18
C GLU A 70 -16.63 -14.17 12.03
N ALA A 71 -15.39 -14.38 12.46
CA ALA A 71 -14.89 -15.70 12.87
C ALA A 71 -15.84 -16.45 13.82
N ARG A 72 -16.27 -17.65 13.39
CA ARG A 72 -17.22 -18.54 14.10
C ARG A 72 -16.75 -18.98 15.49
N ASN A 73 -15.51 -18.68 15.85
CA ASN A 73 -14.80 -19.22 17.02
C ASN A 73 -14.89 -18.26 18.22
N SER A 74 -15.36 -17.04 18.01
CA SER A 74 -15.66 -16.09 19.08
C SER A 74 -17.16 -15.82 19.06
N ALA A 75 -17.87 -16.22 20.11
CA ALA A 75 -19.29 -15.97 20.31
C ALA A 75 -19.69 -14.47 20.35
N CYS A 76 -18.75 -13.54 20.08
CA CYS A 76 -18.94 -12.10 20.22
C CYS A 76 -19.07 -11.31 18.90
N HIS A 77 -19.00 -11.94 17.72
CA HIS A 77 -19.03 -11.21 16.43
C HIS A 77 -20.25 -11.50 15.53
N ARG A 78 -21.17 -12.37 15.95
CA ARG A 78 -22.49 -12.41 15.30
C ARG A 78 -23.28 -11.19 15.76
N SER A 79 -23.79 -10.39 14.82
CA SER A 79 -24.68 -9.29 15.18
C SER A 79 -25.85 -9.79 16.03
N ARG A 80 -26.44 -8.93 16.87
CA ARG A 80 -27.59 -9.31 17.72
C ARG A 80 -28.76 -9.90 16.91
N THR A 81 -28.86 -9.54 15.64
CA THR A 81 -29.90 -10.01 14.69
C THR A 81 -29.50 -11.29 13.94
N GLY A 82 -28.32 -11.84 14.19
CA GLY A 82 -27.90 -13.11 13.59
C GLY A 82 -27.16 -12.99 12.26
N ASN A 83 -26.85 -11.79 11.79
CA ASN A 83 -26.09 -11.55 10.56
C ASN A 83 -24.59 -11.84 10.77
N ASN A 84 -23.99 -12.55 9.83
CA ASN A 84 -22.59 -13.00 9.84
C ASN A 84 -21.76 -12.37 8.71
N TYR A 85 -22.42 -11.73 7.74
CA TYR A 85 -21.79 -11.09 6.60
C TYR A 85 -22.29 -9.66 6.46
N ILE A 86 -21.46 -8.84 5.83
CA ILE A 86 -21.77 -7.45 5.49
C ILE A 86 -21.49 -7.28 4.00
N MET A 87 -22.54 -7.03 3.22
CA MET A 87 -22.41 -6.66 1.81
C MET A 87 -22.28 -5.14 1.72
N ASN A 88 -21.14 -4.68 1.21
CA ASN A 88 -20.85 -3.28 0.95
C ASN A 88 -21.01 -2.99 -0.54
N ILE A 89 -21.89 -2.05 -0.86
CA ILE A 89 -22.21 -1.64 -2.23
C ILE A 89 -21.83 -0.17 -2.35
N VAL A 90 -21.01 0.19 -3.34
CA VAL A 90 -20.56 1.57 -3.53
C VAL A 90 -20.77 2.01 -4.97
N ASP A 91 -21.55 3.06 -5.17
CA ASP A 91 -21.69 3.70 -6.49
C ASP A 91 -20.41 4.44 -6.87
N ASP A 92 -19.82 4.13 -8.03
CA ASP A 92 -18.54 4.72 -8.45
C ASP A 92 -18.66 6.21 -8.80
N TYR A 93 -19.85 6.67 -9.23
CA TYR A 93 -20.08 8.07 -9.59
C TYR A 93 -20.16 8.95 -8.35
N THR A 94 -21.11 8.69 -7.45
CA THR A 94 -21.36 9.49 -6.23
C THR A 94 -20.45 9.12 -5.06
N SER A 95 -19.78 7.96 -5.11
CA SER A 95 -19.09 7.37 -3.96
C SER A 95 -20.03 7.11 -2.77
N TYR A 96 -21.33 7.00 -3.02
CA TYR A 96 -22.33 6.72 -1.99
C TYR A 96 -22.29 5.24 -1.60
N PRO A 97 -22.16 4.92 -0.29
CA PRO A 97 -22.16 3.55 0.19
C PRO A 97 -23.56 3.09 0.64
N TRP A 98 -23.88 1.83 0.35
CA TRP A 98 -24.93 1.06 1.01
C TRP A 98 -24.33 -0.16 1.68
N THR A 99 -24.86 -0.50 2.85
CA THR A 99 -24.42 -1.65 3.63
C THR A 99 -25.63 -2.51 3.98
N ILE A 100 -25.57 -3.79 3.59
CA ILE A 100 -26.66 -4.76 3.81
C ILE A 100 -26.10 -5.90 4.67
N PRO A 101 -26.61 -6.09 5.90
CA PRO A 101 -26.19 -7.20 6.73
C PRO A 101 -26.92 -8.49 6.31
N LEU A 102 -26.20 -9.61 6.24
CA LEU A 102 -26.73 -10.90 5.74
C LEU A 102 -26.43 -12.03 6.74
N VAL A 103 -27.31 -13.03 6.81
CA VAL A 103 -27.14 -14.21 7.69
C VAL A 103 -26.22 -15.22 7.03
N ASN A 104 -26.45 -15.49 5.75
CA ASN A 104 -25.66 -16.36 4.90
C ASN A 104 -25.00 -15.56 3.77
N LYS A 105 -24.04 -16.21 3.12
CA LYS A 105 -23.33 -15.63 1.97
C LYS A 105 -24.23 -15.45 0.75
N ASP A 106 -25.24 -16.32 0.62
CA ASP A 106 -26.11 -16.45 -0.54
C ASP A 106 -27.47 -15.76 -0.36
N ASP A 107 -27.65 -15.04 0.76
CA ASP A 107 -28.82 -14.19 1.00
C ASP A 107 -28.72 -12.90 0.15
#